data_AF-A0A7G7CSP2-F1
#
_entry.id   AF-A0A7G7CSP2-F1
#
_cell.length_a   1.000
_cell.length_b   1.000
_cell.length_c   1.000
_cell.angle_alpha   90.00
_cell.angle_beta   90.00
_cell.angle_gamma   90.00
#
_symmetry.space_group_name_H-M   'P 1'
#
loop_
_entity.id
_entity.type
_entity.pdbx_description
1 polymer ?
#
loop_
_entity_poly.entity_id
_entity_poly.type
_entity_poly.pdbx_seq_one_letter_code
_entity_poly.pdbx_strand_id
1 'polypeptide(L)'
;MRQLLAGASKGDTITIRGQKARVCVYGDGYGLSMIAAGPNTSCGFSKAVMSKQIKGLNPTEDNVRNSLKPVVRATSPATGKTYTMKCGKNGRLITCKGGNNATVYMY
;
A
#
# COMPACT_ATOMS: atom_id res chain seq x y z
N MET A 1 1.07 23.57 -2.42
CA MET A 1 0.70 22.30 -3.08
C MET A 1 -0.03 21.42 -2.07
N ARG A 2 -1.35 21.56 -1.95
CA ARG A 2 -2.15 21.00 -0.86
C ARG A 2 -3.46 20.49 -1.46
N GLN A 3 -3.47 19.26 -1.94
CA GLN A 3 -4.70 18.53 -2.24
C GLN A 3 -4.34 17.07 -2.41
N LEU A 4 -5.35 16.20 -2.30
CA LEU A 4 -5.31 14.74 -2.33
C LEU A 4 -5.12 14.19 -0.92
N LEU A 5 -6.22 14.10 -0.17
CA LEU A 5 -6.55 12.99 0.75
C LEU A 5 -7.87 13.28 1.48
N ALA A 6 -8.27 14.55 1.63
CA ALA A 6 -9.61 14.89 2.14
C ALA A 6 -10.66 14.59 1.05
N GLY A 7 -11.32 13.44 1.14
CA GLY A 7 -12.46 13.06 0.29
C GLY A 7 -12.23 11.90 -0.68
N ALA A 8 -11.08 11.24 -0.67
CA ALA A 8 -10.86 10.06 -1.52
C ALA A 8 -11.60 8.84 -0.96
N SER A 9 -12.33 8.15 -1.82
CA SER A 9 -13.10 6.95 -1.52
C SER A 9 -12.50 5.72 -2.23
N LYS A 10 -12.90 4.52 -1.80
CA LYS A 10 -12.46 3.28 -2.43
C LYS A 10 -12.92 3.25 -3.89
N GLY A 11 -11.97 3.11 -4.81
CA GLY A 11 -12.20 3.09 -6.26
C GLY A 11 -11.69 4.33 -6.97
N ASP A 12 -11.53 5.45 -6.25
CA ASP A 12 -11.06 6.71 -6.80
C ASP A 12 -9.64 6.63 -7.32
N THR A 13 -9.35 7.43 -8.35
CA THR A 13 -7.99 7.66 -8.82
C THR A 13 -7.47 8.96 -8.25
N ILE A 14 -6.41 8.87 -7.46
CA ILE A 14 -5.71 9.99 -6.84
C ILE A 14 -4.31 10.12 -7.43
N THR A 15 -3.63 11.23 -7.15
CA THR A 15 -2.22 11.42 -7.49
C THR A 15 -1.37 11.32 -6.23
N ILE A 16 -0.35 10.46 -6.23
CA ILE A 16 0.62 10.35 -5.14
C ILE A 16 1.99 10.58 -5.74
N ARG A 17 2.68 11.65 -5.30
CA ARG A 17 4.02 12.02 -5.79
C ARG A 17 4.08 12.12 -7.33
N GLY A 18 3.05 12.68 -7.95
CA GLY A 18 2.94 12.84 -9.41
C GLY A 18 2.51 11.58 -10.18
N GLN A 19 2.30 10.44 -9.50
CA GLN A 19 1.82 9.21 -10.14
C GLN A 19 0.34 8.99 -9.85
N LYS A 20 -0.43 8.59 -10.88
CA LYS A 20 -1.81 8.11 -10.69
C LYS A 20 -1.80 6.85 -9.83
N ALA A 21 -2.67 6.80 -8.83
CA ALA A 21 -2.86 5.65 -7.96
C ALA A 21 -4.34 5.46 -7.69
N ARG A 22 -4.80 4.20 -7.70
CA ARG A 22 -6.19 3.85 -7.42
C ARG A 22 -6.35 3.46 -5.96
N VAL A 23 -7.28 4.10 -5.25
CA VAL A 23 -7.61 3.75 -3.87
C VAL A 23 -8.27 2.38 -3.81
N CYS A 24 -7.69 1.49 -3.02
CA CYS A 24 -8.07 0.09 -2.92
C CYS A 24 -8.75 -0.26 -1.60
N VAL A 25 -8.33 0.42 -0.54
CA VAL A 25 -8.87 0.33 0.81
C VAL A 25 -8.90 1.72 1.41
N TYR A 26 -9.93 2.01 2.19
CA TYR A 26 -10.09 3.23 2.95
C TYR A 26 -10.58 2.83 4.35
N GLY A 27 -9.80 3.16 5.39
CA GLY A 27 -10.06 2.82 6.79
C GLY A 27 -9.67 1.39 7.16
N ASP A 28 -8.41 1.17 7.54
CA ASP A 28 -7.85 -0.17 7.56
C ASP A 28 -7.04 -0.55 8.81
N GLY A 29 -7.05 0.28 9.86
CA GLY A 29 -6.36 -0.01 11.12
C GLY A 29 -4.85 -0.06 10.92
N TYR A 30 -4.11 -0.55 11.91
CA TYR A 30 -2.63 -0.62 11.88
C TYR A 30 -1.96 0.76 11.72
N GLY A 31 -2.67 1.84 12.08
CA GLY A 31 -2.28 3.22 11.81
C GLY A 31 -2.36 3.63 10.33
N LEU A 32 -3.04 2.87 9.47
CA LEU A 32 -3.33 3.21 8.08
C LEU A 32 -4.77 3.70 7.93
N SER A 33 -4.94 4.70 7.08
CA SER A 33 -6.22 5.24 6.63
C SER A 33 -6.53 4.86 5.18
N MET A 34 -5.52 4.49 4.38
CA MET A 34 -5.69 4.22 2.95
C MET A 34 -4.60 3.31 2.39
N ILE A 35 -5.00 2.44 1.46
CA ILE A 35 -4.09 1.74 0.56
C ILE A 35 -4.45 2.06 -0.88
N ALA A 36 -3.44 2.36 -1.70
CA ALA A 36 -3.62 2.60 -3.13
C ALA A 36 -2.63 1.81 -4.00
N ALA A 37 -3.10 1.39 -5.16
CA ALA A 37 -2.31 0.71 -6.19
C ALA A 37 -1.79 1.72 -7.22
N GLY A 38 -0.50 1.67 -7.54
CA GLY A 38 0.08 2.43 -8.65
C GLY A 38 -0.35 1.89 -10.03
N PRO A 39 0.12 2.52 -11.13
CA PRO A 39 -0.38 2.23 -12.48
C PRO A 39 -0.20 0.77 -12.94
N ASN A 40 0.92 0.14 -12.56
CA ASN A 40 1.24 -1.24 -12.91
C ASN A 40 0.88 -2.22 -11.78
N THR A 41 -0.18 -1.95 -11.03
CA THR A 41 -0.53 -2.71 -9.82
C THR A 41 -2.03 -2.78 -9.65
N SER A 42 -2.52 -3.95 -9.22
CA SER A 42 -3.93 -4.14 -8.93
C SER A 42 -4.22 -3.94 -7.43
N CYS A 43 -5.49 -3.68 -7.11
CA CYS A 43 -5.92 -3.63 -5.72
C CYS A 43 -5.79 -4.98 -5.00
N GLY A 44 -5.98 -6.10 -5.72
CA GLY A 44 -5.74 -7.44 -5.16
C GLY A 44 -4.28 -7.62 -4.74
N PHE A 45 -3.34 -7.22 -5.59
CA PHE A 45 -1.92 -7.30 -5.24
C PHE A 45 -1.53 -6.33 -4.12
N SER A 46 -2.09 -5.12 -4.11
CA SER A 46 -1.83 -4.15 -3.03
C SER A 46 -2.25 -4.66 -1.65
N LYS A 47 -3.41 -5.34 -1.57
CA LYS A 47 -3.87 -6.00 -0.34
C LYS A 47 -2.98 -7.17 0.07
N ALA A 48 -2.48 -7.95 -0.89
CA ALA A 48 -1.54 -9.04 -0.60
C ALA A 48 -0.22 -8.51 -0.02
N VAL A 49 0.28 -7.38 -0.54
CA VAL A 49 1.46 -6.68 0.00
C VAL A 49 1.18 -6.15 1.41
N MET A 50 0.05 -5.46 1.61
CA MET A 50 -0.35 -4.97 2.93
C MET A 50 -0.44 -6.13 3.94
N SER A 51 -1.12 -7.24 3.61
CA SER A 51 -1.25 -8.41 4.48
C SER A 51 0.11 -8.94 4.96
N LYS A 52 1.13 -8.96 4.10
CA LYS A 52 2.49 -9.32 4.51
C LYS A 52 3.10 -8.28 5.45
N GLN A 53 2.84 -7.01 5.20
CA GLN A 53 3.32 -5.91 6.03
C GLN A 53 2.76 -5.97 7.45
N ILE A 54 1.44 -6.16 7.59
CA ILE A 54 0.72 -6.17 8.88
C ILE A 54 0.69 -7.55 9.56
N LYS A 55 1.26 -8.60 8.95
CA LYS A 55 1.29 -9.93 9.56
C LYS A 55 1.96 -9.87 10.94
N GLY A 56 1.20 -10.24 11.97
CA GLY A 56 1.63 -10.25 13.36
C GLY A 56 1.34 -8.95 14.13
N LEU A 57 0.65 -7.98 13.52
CA LEU A 57 0.25 -6.73 14.17
C LEU A 57 -1.22 -6.77 14.62
N ASN A 58 -1.52 -6.05 15.70
CA ASN A 58 -2.87 -5.74 16.15
C ASN A 58 -3.43 -4.52 15.38
N PRO A 59 -4.64 -4.60 14.79
CA PRO A 59 -5.23 -3.50 14.02
C PRO A 59 -5.52 -2.23 14.83
N THR A 60 -5.73 -2.34 16.13
CA THR A 60 -6.11 -1.23 17.01
C THR A 60 -4.92 -0.62 17.72
N GLU A 61 -3.98 -1.46 18.18
CA GLU A 61 -2.88 -1.05 19.06
C GLU A 61 -1.59 -0.75 18.29
N ASP A 62 -1.32 -1.47 17.19
CA ASP A 62 -0.04 -1.35 16.49
C ASP A 62 -0.09 -0.34 15.35
N ASN A 63 1.05 0.32 15.12
CA ASN A 63 1.29 1.11 13.92
C ASN A 63 2.28 0.39 13.01
N VAL A 64 1.87 0.09 11.78
CA VAL A 64 2.69 -0.62 10.79
C VAL A 64 4.02 0.09 10.49
N ARG A 65 4.12 1.40 10.73
CA ARG A 65 5.36 2.18 10.55
C ARG A 65 6.43 1.93 11.61
N ASN A 66 6.04 1.38 12.76
CA ASN A 66 6.95 1.05 13.86
C ASN A 66 7.66 -0.29 13.61
N SER A 67 6.98 -1.21 12.92
CA SER A 67 7.48 -2.55 12.61
C SER A 67 7.58 -2.77 11.09
N LEU A 68 8.00 -1.73 10.37
CA LEU A 68 8.04 -1.74 8.91
C LEU A 68 9.06 -2.77 8.40
N LYS A 69 8.58 -3.90 7.88
CA LYS A 69 9.34 -4.86 7.09
C LYS A 69 9.90 -4.16 5.83
N PRO A 70 11.23 -4.05 5.66
CA PRO A 70 11.83 -3.36 4.52
C PRO A 70 11.67 -4.16 3.22
N VAL A 71 11.46 -5.48 3.31
CA VAL A 71 11.23 -6.38 2.18
C VAL A 71 10.04 -7.28 2.48
N VAL A 72 9.11 -7.37 1.53
CA VAL A 72 7.97 -8.30 1.60
C VAL A 72 7.87 -9.12 0.32
N ARG A 73 7.54 -10.41 0.47
CA ARG A 73 7.27 -11.32 -0.65
C ARG A 73 5.77 -11.59 -0.70
N ALA A 74 5.11 -11.09 -1.74
CA ALA A 74 3.66 -11.18 -1.90
C ALA A 74 3.30 -11.92 -3.21
N THR A 75 2.29 -12.78 -3.13
CA THR A 75 1.77 -13.52 -4.28
C THR A 75 0.65 -12.74 -4.93
N SER A 76 0.73 -12.53 -6.24
CA SER A 76 -0.31 -11.85 -7.02
C SER A 76 -1.50 -12.78 -7.23
N PRO A 77 -2.71 -12.41 -6.79
CA PRO A 77 -3.90 -13.22 -7.06
C PRO A 77 -4.21 -13.34 -8.55
N ALA A 78 -3.84 -12.34 -9.36
CA ALA A 78 -4.13 -12.32 -10.79
C ALA A 78 -3.22 -13.24 -11.62
N THR A 79 -2.00 -13.52 -11.14
CA THR A 79 -1.00 -14.29 -11.91
C THR A 79 -0.44 -15.50 -11.19
N GLY A 80 -0.74 -15.68 -9.90
CA GLY A 80 -0.17 -16.73 -9.04
C GLY A 80 1.33 -16.55 -8.73
N LYS A 81 2.01 -15.57 -9.32
CA LYS A 81 3.45 -15.35 -9.15
C LYS A 81 3.74 -14.58 -7.86
N THR A 82 4.85 -14.93 -7.22
CA THR A 82 5.34 -14.21 -6.03
C THR A 82 6.37 -13.17 -6.43
N TYR A 83 6.16 -11.94 -5.98
CA TYR A 83 7.04 -10.80 -6.25
C TYR A 83 7.64 -10.27 -4.95
N THR A 84 8.92 -9.89 -5.03
CA THR A 84 9.62 -9.20 -3.95
C THR A 84 9.39 -7.69 -4.07
N MET A 85 8.91 -7.08 -2.99
CA MET A 85 8.68 -5.64 -2.88
C MET A 85 9.59 -5.06 -1.80
N LYS A 86 10.25 -3.96 -2.10
CA LYS A 86 11.02 -3.16 -1.15
C LYS A 86 10.14 -2.02 -0.63
N CYS A 87 9.98 -1.93 0.67
CA CYS A 87 9.12 -0.96 1.34
C CYS A 87 9.95 0.06 2.10
N GLY A 88 9.60 1.34 1.97
CA GLY A 88 10.19 2.44 2.72
C GLY A 88 9.12 3.44 3.14
N LYS A 89 9.38 4.18 4.21
CA LYS A 89 8.52 5.26 4.68
C LYS A 89 9.13 6.62 4.37
N ASN A 90 8.31 7.57 3.94
CA ASN A 90 8.62 8.99 3.86
C ASN A 90 7.51 9.75 4.61
N GLY A 91 7.83 10.21 5.82
CA GLY A 91 6.82 10.69 6.76
C GLY A 91 5.78 9.62 7.04
N ARG A 92 4.49 9.95 6.82
CA ARG A 92 3.38 9.01 6.97
C ARG A 92 3.19 8.10 5.76
N LEU A 93 3.71 8.42 4.59
CA LEU A 93 3.51 7.57 3.41
C LEU A 93 4.49 6.40 3.41
N ILE A 94 3.97 5.18 3.41
CA ILE A 94 4.74 3.98 3.07
C ILE A 94 4.60 3.75 1.57
N THR A 95 5.73 3.47 0.91
CA THR A 95 5.77 3.09 -0.50
C THR A 95 6.50 1.77 -0.64
N CYS A 96 5.83 0.77 -1.20
CA CYS A 96 6.43 -0.52 -1.56
C CYS A 96 6.57 -0.60 -3.08
N LYS A 97 7.78 -0.89 -3.57
CA LYS A 97 8.09 -1.01 -5.00
C LYS A 97 8.80 -2.32 -5.31
N GLY A 98 8.52 -2.92 -6.46
CA GLY A 98 9.20 -4.14 -6.88
C GLY A 98 8.48 -4.92 -7.97
N GLY A 99 8.93 -6.14 -8.23
CA GLY A 99 8.40 -6.98 -9.30
C GLY A 99 8.43 -6.29 -10.67
N ASN A 100 7.31 -6.33 -11.39
CA ASN A 100 7.15 -5.76 -12.73
C ASN A 100 6.75 -4.27 -12.68
N ASN A 101 7.61 -3.42 -12.11
CA ASN A 101 7.33 -2.00 -11.84
C ASN A 101 6.07 -1.75 -10.99
N ALA A 102 5.74 -2.70 -10.12
CA ALA A 102 4.60 -2.57 -9.23
C ALA A 102 4.91 -1.54 -8.14
N THR A 103 3.90 -0.75 -7.78
CA THR A 103 3.99 0.22 -6.69
C THR A 103 2.72 0.17 -5.85
N VAL A 104 2.90 0.09 -4.53
CA VAL A 104 1.82 0.10 -3.54
C VAL A 104 2.07 1.24 -2.56
N TYR A 105 1.03 2.00 -2.28
CA TYR A 105 1.05 3.12 -1.35
C TYR A 105 0.18 2.78 -0.14
N MET A 106 0.70 3.03 1.07
CA MET A 106 -0.06 2.88 2.31
C MET A 106 0.11 4.17 3.12
N TYR A 107 -1.00 4.78 3.50
CA TYR A 107 -1.07 6.02 4.27
C TYR A 107 -1.99 5.82 5.46
#